data_AF-A0A285TQH3-F1
#
_entry.id   AF-A0A285TQH3-F1
#
_cell.length_a   1.000
_cell.length_b   1.000
_cell.length_c   1.000
_cell.angle_alpha   90.00
_cell.angle_beta   90.00
_cell.angle_gamma   90.00
#
_symmetry.space_group_name_H-M   'P 1'
#
loop_
_entity.id
_entity.type
_entity.pdbx_description
1 polymer ?
#
loop_
_entity_poly.entity_id
_entity_poly.type
_entity_poly.pdbx_seq_one_letter_code
_entity_poly.pdbx_strand_id
1 'polypeptide(L)'
;MYILDQTNEWDVDLPEFDIRDAEIRNERKMLFNHFIMKASTLEIVVFQNKDEINLIKLMRKQIKNKQLKTEHHGKSYKFSLDDMAKNLILSLNHISGCTSILYDDKNRIIAEFNTHVTFYEEVGLPCKVLQVNDKPIQVDFYILNHDNDRDVHLEGQAKSYFISTDYDHIERLAFETIEKIYSYPLSIYVETHDEEQEQMQKEWANYDVEYIDSGQRVFTLSSKGMYYAEVPGFFLTVKNAEELKTVFEELIYLAYQNDTFIVSQRKLNIQTGRNRIFKSDEDIVLTFDHDAQSIILYSSLELEQIKSYFTDYMILHIQHGD
;
A
#
# COMPACT_ATOMS: atom_id res chain seq x y z
N MET A 1 -7.52 19.34 7.80
CA MET A 1 -6.57 18.61 8.66
C MET A 1 -5.17 18.92 8.16
N TYR A 2 -4.15 18.86 9.01
CA TYR A 2 -2.76 19.04 8.59
C TYR A 2 -1.99 17.74 8.80
N ILE A 3 -1.06 17.47 7.90
CA ILE A 3 -0.17 16.31 7.97
C ILE A 3 1.27 16.72 7.67
N LEU A 4 2.24 16.12 8.36
CA LEU A 4 3.64 16.22 7.98
C LEU A 4 3.83 15.63 6.58
N ASP A 5 4.48 16.37 5.68
CA ASP A 5 4.92 15.82 4.41
C ASP A 5 6.07 14.84 4.68
N GLN A 6 5.79 13.55 4.52
CA GLN A 6 6.76 12.46 4.70
C GLN A 6 7.26 11.94 3.35
N THR A 7 6.98 12.63 2.24
CA THR A 7 7.37 12.19 0.91
C THR A 7 8.90 12.14 0.77
N ASN A 8 9.39 11.02 0.25
CA ASN A 8 10.79 10.79 -0.08
C ASN A 8 10.89 9.97 -1.38
N GLU A 9 11.02 10.67 -2.50
CA GLU A 9 11.03 10.08 -3.85
C GLU A 9 12.44 9.67 -4.32
N TRP A 10 13.40 9.62 -3.39
CA TRP A 10 14.76 9.16 -3.66
C TRP A 10 14.85 7.66 -3.43
N ASP A 11 15.76 7.04 -4.19
CA ASP A 11 16.16 5.67 -3.94
C ASP A 11 16.81 5.55 -2.56
N VAL A 12 16.41 4.52 -1.78
CA VAL A 12 16.93 4.24 -0.44
C VAL A 12 18.45 4.08 -0.39
N ASP A 13 19.08 3.70 -1.50
CA ASP A 13 20.54 3.55 -1.58
C ASP A 13 21.27 4.87 -1.90
N LEU A 14 20.54 5.97 -2.14
CA LEU A 14 21.12 7.28 -2.42
C LEU A 14 21.27 8.15 -1.16
N PRO A 15 22.38 8.90 -1.01
CA PRO A 15 22.58 9.81 0.13
C PRO A 15 21.47 10.85 0.32
N GLU A 16 20.82 11.27 -0.77
CA GLU A 16 19.68 12.19 -0.76
C GLU A 16 18.49 11.64 0.03
N PHE A 17 18.26 10.32 -0.02
CA PHE A 17 17.24 9.66 0.78
C PHE A 17 17.53 9.80 2.27
N ASP A 18 18.76 9.50 2.71
CA ASP A 18 19.17 9.61 4.11
C ASP A 18 19.02 11.04 4.65
N ILE A 19 19.37 12.03 3.83
CA ILE A 19 19.21 13.45 4.16
C ILE A 19 17.72 13.75 4.38
N ARG A 20 16.86 13.39 3.43
CA ARG A 20 15.43 13.67 3.51
C ARG A 20 14.77 12.94 4.68
N ASP A 21 15.12 11.69 4.90
CA ASP A 21 14.61 10.88 6.01
C ASP A 21 15.06 11.45 7.39
N ALA A 22 16.30 11.95 7.48
CA ALA A 22 16.76 12.69 8.66
C ALA A 22 15.98 14.00 8.88
N GLU A 23 15.66 14.74 7.81
CA GLU A 23 14.79 15.93 7.89
C GLU A 23 13.40 15.56 8.43
N ILE A 24 12.74 14.55 7.86
CA ILE A 24 11.41 14.08 8.28
C ILE A 24 11.40 13.70 9.76
N ARG A 25 12.41 12.94 10.22
CA ARG A 25 12.56 12.59 11.64
C ARG A 25 12.69 13.82 12.53
N ASN A 26 13.44 14.82 12.09
CA ASN A 26 13.60 16.07 12.84
C ASN A 26 12.29 16.87 12.88
N GLU A 27 11.61 17.03 11.74
CA GLU A 27 10.30 17.70 11.65
C GLU A 27 9.26 17.01 12.53
N ARG A 28 9.19 15.68 12.50
CA ARG A 28 8.35 14.87 13.39
C ARG A 28 8.67 15.13 14.87
N LYS A 29 9.95 15.18 15.25
CA LYS A 29 10.37 15.50 16.63
C LYS A 29 9.96 16.92 17.02
N MET A 30 10.11 17.90 16.13
CA MET A 30 9.71 19.29 16.37
C MET A 30 8.20 19.41 16.62
N LEU A 31 7.39 18.77 15.77
CA LEU A 31 5.94 18.69 15.94
C LEU A 31 5.58 18.02 17.26
N PHE A 32 6.20 16.88 17.58
CA PHE A 32 5.95 16.17 18.83
C PHE A 32 6.23 17.06 20.04
N ASN A 33 7.39 17.73 20.06
CA ASN A 33 7.78 18.64 21.12
C ASN A 33 6.85 19.85 21.26
N HIS A 34 6.31 20.34 20.15
CA HIS A 34 5.33 21.42 20.15
C HIS A 34 4.01 20.97 20.79
N PHE A 35 3.47 19.83 20.35
CA PHE A 35 2.17 19.36 20.82
C PHE A 35 2.22 18.78 22.24
N ILE A 36 3.32 18.15 22.67
CA ILE A 36 3.43 17.65 24.05
C ILE A 36 3.36 18.78 25.09
N MET A 37 3.89 19.96 24.74
CA MET A 37 3.83 21.13 25.62
C MET A 37 2.39 21.66 25.78
N LYS A 38 1.57 21.52 24.75
CA LYS A 38 0.14 21.89 24.76
C LYS A 38 -0.76 20.82 25.37
N ALA A 39 -0.35 19.55 25.31
CA ALA A 39 -1.17 18.43 25.73
C ALA A 39 -1.41 18.40 27.25
N SER A 40 -2.58 17.92 27.64
CA SER A 40 -2.93 17.51 29.01
C SER A 40 -2.72 16.01 29.22
N THR A 41 -2.80 15.23 28.14
CA THR A 41 -2.73 13.76 28.19
C THR A 41 -1.97 13.24 26.97
N LEU A 42 -1.14 12.23 27.19
CA LEU A 42 -0.44 11.46 26.16
C LEU A 42 -0.91 10.00 26.24
N GLU A 43 -1.36 9.47 25.11
CA GLU A 43 -1.59 8.05 24.89
C GLU A 43 -0.47 7.47 24.05
N ILE A 44 0.05 6.30 24.43
CA ILE A 44 1.03 5.55 23.65
C ILE A 44 0.49 4.16 23.42
N VAL A 45 0.46 3.75 22.15
CA VAL A 45 0.05 2.41 21.72
C VAL A 45 1.30 1.56 21.54
N VAL A 46 1.35 0.41 22.22
CA VAL A 46 2.51 -0.50 22.19
C VAL A 46 2.19 -1.70 21.31
N PHE A 47 2.86 -1.77 20.17
CA PHE A 47 2.79 -2.89 19.23
C PHE A 47 4.02 -3.79 19.42
N GLN A 48 3.95 -4.73 20.36
CA GLN A 48 4.91 -5.82 20.62
C GLN A 48 6.43 -5.56 20.45
N ASN A 49 6.92 -4.32 20.58
CA ASN A 49 8.33 -3.96 20.49
C ASN A 49 8.96 -3.79 21.88
N LYS A 50 10.20 -4.29 22.06
CA LYS A 50 10.90 -4.27 23.36
C LYS A 50 11.20 -2.86 23.86
N ASP A 51 11.46 -1.92 22.96
CA ASP A 51 11.91 -0.56 23.32
C ASP A 51 10.78 0.31 23.86
N GLU A 52 9.60 0.24 23.24
CA GLU A 52 8.39 0.91 23.75
C GLU A 52 8.03 0.39 25.14
N ILE A 53 8.15 -0.92 25.38
CA ILE A 53 7.89 -1.51 26.70
C ILE A 53 8.83 -0.94 27.77
N ASN A 54 10.11 -0.72 27.46
CA ASN A 54 11.07 -0.15 28.40
C ASN A 54 10.80 1.33 28.66
N LEU A 55 10.48 2.10 27.62
CA LEU A 55 10.10 3.51 27.72
C LEU A 55 8.83 3.67 28.57
N ILE A 56 7.82 2.84 28.32
CA ILE A 56 6.60 2.78 29.14
C ILE A 56 6.93 2.40 30.58
N LYS A 57 7.80 1.42 30.86
CA LYS A 57 8.20 1.10 32.25
C LYS A 57 8.85 2.29 32.96
N LEU A 58 9.62 3.12 32.26
CA LEU A 58 10.23 4.32 32.81
C LEU A 58 9.16 5.37 33.17
N MET A 59 8.26 5.69 32.23
CA MET A 59 7.14 6.62 32.44
C MET A 59 6.19 6.11 33.56
N ARG A 60 5.90 4.80 33.51
CA ARG A 60 5.64 3.82 34.59
C ARG A 60 6.02 4.23 36.02
N LYS A 61 7.24 4.66 36.22
CA LYS A 61 7.78 4.93 37.55
C LYS A 61 7.68 6.39 37.94
N GLN A 62 7.67 7.29 36.95
CA GLN A 62 7.92 8.72 37.17
C GLN A 62 6.66 9.60 37.03
N ILE A 63 5.64 9.16 36.29
CA ILE A 63 4.41 9.94 36.05
C ILE A 63 3.27 9.45 36.98
N LYS A 64 2.66 10.31 37.79
CA LYS A 64 1.75 9.87 38.87
C LYS A 64 0.37 9.37 38.42
N ASN A 65 -0.16 9.82 37.28
CA ASN A 65 -1.52 9.47 36.83
C ASN A 65 -1.50 8.62 35.57
N LYS A 66 -1.97 7.38 35.66
CA LYS A 66 -1.95 6.40 34.56
C LYS A 66 -3.26 5.64 34.46
N GLN A 67 -3.81 5.59 33.25
CA GLN A 67 -4.87 4.65 32.91
C GLN A 67 -4.34 3.66 31.86
N LEU A 68 -4.52 2.37 32.14
CA LEU A 68 -4.21 1.30 31.20
C LEU A 68 -5.50 0.97 30.44
N LYS A 69 -5.46 1.01 29.11
CA LYS A 69 -6.52 0.47 28.26
C LYS A 69 -5.93 -0.70 27.47
N THR A 70 -6.52 -1.88 27.60
CA THR A 70 -6.12 -3.04 26.80
C THR A 70 -7.12 -3.15 25.66
N GLU A 71 -6.64 -3.08 24.42
CA GLU A 71 -7.47 -3.28 23.23
C GLU A 71 -7.05 -4.58 22.52
N HIS A 72 -7.89 -5.08 21.60
CA HIS A 72 -7.71 -6.37 20.95
C HIS A 72 -6.41 -6.49 20.11
N HIS A 73 -5.78 -5.36 19.73
CA HIS A 73 -4.58 -5.31 18.88
C HIS A 73 -3.29 -4.81 19.58
N GLY A 74 -3.33 -4.48 20.88
CA GLY A 74 -2.17 -3.93 21.58
C GLY A 74 -2.48 -3.39 22.98
N LYS A 75 -1.44 -3.01 23.74
CA LYS A 75 -1.61 -2.33 25.03
C LYS A 75 -1.49 -0.83 24.82
N SER A 76 -2.50 -0.07 25.23
CA SER A 76 -2.45 1.38 25.24
C SER A 76 -2.25 1.92 26.66
N TYR A 77 -1.38 2.92 26.80
CA TYR A 77 -1.06 3.59 28.06
C TYR A 77 -1.37 5.07 27.96
N LYS A 78 -2.29 5.56 28.81
CA LYS A 78 -2.62 6.98 28.94
C LYS A 78 -1.96 7.60 30.16
N PHE A 79 -1.29 8.72 29.96
CA PHE A 79 -0.55 9.48 30.97
C PHE A 79 -1.08 10.91 31.03
N SER A 80 -1.50 11.36 32.20
CA SER A 80 -1.74 12.80 32.40
C SER A 80 -0.41 13.54 32.51
N LEU A 81 -0.35 14.72 31.91
CA LEU A 81 0.86 15.50 31.72
C LEU A 81 0.84 16.76 32.59
N ASP A 82 1.65 16.76 33.65
CA ASP A 82 2.09 17.99 34.31
C ASP A 82 3.43 18.47 33.70
N ASP A 83 3.92 19.64 34.13
CA ASP A 83 5.16 20.22 33.60
C ASP A 83 6.38 19.30 33.82
N MET A 84 6.40 18.54 34.92
CA MET A 84 7.46 17.58 35.20
C MET A 84 7.43 16.41 34.20
N ALA A 85 6.25 15.86 33.93
CA ALA A 85 6.05 14.78 32.98
C ALA A 85 6.39 15.22 31.56
N LYS A 86 6.00 16.44 31.15
CA LYS A 86 6.35 17.02 29.84
C LYS A 86 7.86 17.13 29.66
N ASN A 87 8.56 17.72 30.63
CA ASN A 87 10.01 17.88 30.59
C ASN A 87 10.75 16.53 30.57
N LEU A 88 10.26 15.54 31.34
CA LEU A 88 10.79 14.19 31.29
C LEU A 88 10.64 13.59 29.90
N ILE A 89 9.43 13.66 29.32
CA ILE A 89 9.13 13.11 27.99
C ILE A 89 10.02 13.74 26.92
N LEU A 90 10.19 15.06 26.95
CA LEU A 90 11.07 15.80 26.04
C LEU A 90 12.54 15.36 26.13
N SER A 91 12.99 14.86 27.28
CA SER A 91 14.34 14.32 27.45
C SER A 91 14.54 12.91 26.89
N LEU A 92 13.45 12.20 26.55
CA LEU A 92 13.49 10.85 26.00
C LEU A 92 13.60 10.91 24.47
N ASN A 93 14.80 10.68 23.94
CA ASN A 93 15.13 10.89 22.52
C ASN A 93 14.38 10.02 21.49
N HIS A 94 13.48 9.11 21.89
CA HIS A 94 12.85 8.14 20.99
C HIS A 94 11.31 8.15 21.02
N ILE A 95 10.71 8.91 21.93
CA ILE A 95 9.26 8.85 22.12
C ILE A 95 8.47 9.41 20.93
N SER A 96 9.07 10.35 20.18
CA SER A 96 8.47 10.89 18.96
C SER A 96 8.34 9.84 17.86
N GLY A 97 9.09 8.73 17.92
CA GLY A 97 8.98 7.61 16.99
C GLY A 97 7.87 6.61 17.36
N CYS A 98 7.34 6.64 18.58
CA CYS A 98 6.28 5.74 19.02
C CYS A 98 4.92 6.12 18.42
N THR A 99 4.03 5.14 18.27
CA THR A 99 2.62 5.41 17.98
C THR A 99 1.97 6.09 19.19
N SER A 100 1.58 7.35 19.03
CA SER A 100 1.08 8.16 20.14
C SER A 100 -0.02 9.14 19.75
N ILE A 101 -0.88 9.48 20.71
CA ILE A 101 -1.99 10.42 20.55
C ILE A 101 -1.92 11.45 21.68
N LEU A 102 -2.00 12.73 21.33
CA LEU A 102 -1.94 13.85 22.26
C LEU A 102 -3.32 14.50 22.37
N TYR A 103 -3.72 14.79 23.61
CA TYR A 103 -5.02 15.38 23.92
C TYR A 103 -4.90 16.71 24.67
N ASP A 104 -5.82 17.64 24.42
CA ASP A 104 -5.99 18.87 25.20
C ASP A 104 -6.67 18.62 26.57
N ASP A 105 -6.90 19.68 27.33
CA ASP A 105 -7.58 19.67 28.64
C ASP A 105 -9.07 19.24 28.57
N LYS A 106 -9.68 19.33 27.39
CA LYS A 106 -11.05 18.90 27.08
C LYS A 106 -11.09 17.48 26.50
N ASN A 107 -9.97 16.75 26.55
CA ASN A 107 -9.83 15.40 26.02
C ASN A 107 -10.10 15.29 24.50
N ARG A 108 -9.81 16.36 23.75
CA ARG A 108 -9.85 16.38 22.28
C ARG A 108 -8.46 16.07 21.73
N ILE A 109 -8.39 15.30 20.66
CA ILE A 109 -7.13 15.01 19.97
C ILE A 109 -6.60 16.32 19.36
N ILE A 110 -5.35 16.65 19.67
CA ILE A 110 -4.65 17.79 19.08
C ILE A 110 -3.60 17.36 18.07
N ALA A 111 -3.02 16.17 18.25
CA ALA A 111 -2.11 15.55 17.30
C ALA A 111 -2.07 14.01 17.47
N GLU A 112 -1.84 13.33 16.36
CA GLU A 112 -1.65 11.88 16.26
C GLU A 112 -0.31 11.61 15.57
N PHE A 113 0.51 10.78 16.19
CA PHE A 113 1.82 10.36 15.68
C PHE A 113 1.74 8.87 15.44
N ASN A 114 1.33 8.45 14.25
CA ASN A 114 1.33 7.06 13.81
C ASN A 114 2.13 6.94 12.50
N THR A 115 1.73 6.08 11.57
CA THR A 115 2.10 6.05 10.15
C THR A 115 2.14 7.46 9.55
N HIS A 116 1.09 8.24 9.81
CA HIS A 116 1.03 9.67 9.57
C HIS A 116 1.25 10.50 10.83
N VAL A 117 1.83 11.70 10.69
CA VAL A 117 1.80 12.75 11.73
C VAL A 117 0.67 13.73 11.42
N THR A 118 -0.45 13.59 12.10
CA THR A 118 -1.68 14.37 11.86
C THR A 118 -1.94 15.37 12.98
N PHE A 119 -2.42 16.56 12.64
CA PHE A 119 -2.78 17.59 13.63
C PHE A 119 -3.84 18.57 13.08
N TYR A 120 -4.43 19.36 13.98
CA TYR A 120 -5.68 20.10 13.72
C TYR A 120 -5.58 21.61 13.87
N GLU A 121 -4.36 22.14 13.98
CA GLU A 121 -4.09 23.59 14.03
C GLU A 121 -2.88 23.93 13.14
N GLU A 122 -2.84 25.17 12.65
CA GLU A 122 -1.66 25.66 11.95
C GLU A 122 -0.50 25.84 12.94
N VAL A 123 0.70 25.42 12.52
CA VAL A 123 1.91 25.49 13.35
C VAL A 123 2.95 26.39 12.70
N GLY A 124 3.50 27.34 13.46
CA GLY A 124 4.58 28.23 13.00
C GLY A 124 5.97 27.58 13.03
N LEU A 125 6.05 26.28 12.77
CA LEU A 125 7.31 25.52 12.77
C LEU A 125 7.85 25.41 11.34
N PRO A 126 9.18 25.35 11.14
CA PRO A 126 9.79 25.10 9.84
C PRO A 126 9.67 23.62 9.46
N CYS A 127 8.44 23.13 9.32
CA CYS A 127 8.13 21.78 8.85
C CYS A 127 7.39 21.86 7.51
N LYS A 128 7.67 20.94 6.59
CA LYS A 128 6.85 20.75 5.39
C LYS A 128 5.51 20.12 5.78
N VAL A 129 4.42 20.83 5.56
CA VAL A 129 3.07 20.42 5.99
C VAL A 129 2.11 20.48 4.82
N LEU A 130 1.30 19.43 4.67
CA LEU A 130 0.22 19.37 3.70
C LEU A 130 -1.11 19.66 4.40
N GLN A 131 -1.92 20.53 3.83
CA GLN A 131 -3.30 20.71 4.22
C GLN A 131 -4.16 19.74 3.42
N VAL A 132 -4.84 18.82 4.11
CA VAL A 132 -5.58 17.73 3.49
C VAL A 132 -6.99 17.61 4.07
N ASN A 133 -7.91 17.07 3.26
CA ASN A 133 -9.25 16.68 3.69
C ASN A 133 -9.22 15.28 4.32
N ASP A 134 -8.50 14.36 3.69
CA ASP A 134 -8.34 12.96 4.09
C ASP A 134 -6.86 12.60 4.20
N LYS A 135 -6.52 11.52 4.93
CA LYS A 135 -5.13 11.06 5.03
C LYS A 135 -4.69 10.53 3.66
N PRO A 136 -3.55 10.99 3.12
CA PRO A 136 -3.05 10.48 1.84
C PRO A 136 -2.65 9.02 1.99
N ILE A 137 -2.86 8.23 0.95
CA ILE A 137 -2.37 6.85 0.92
C ILE A 137 -0.85 6.89 0.77
N GLN A 138 -0.14 6.13 1.60
CA GLN A 138 1.32 5.97 1.51
C GLN A 138 1.64 4.77 0.61
N VAL A 139 2.64 4.95 -0.25
CA VAL A 139 3.06 3.92 -1.19
C VAL A 139 4.57 3.71 -1.12
N ASP A 140 4.99 2.47 -1.31
CA ASP A 140 6.38 2.05 -1.41
C ASP A 140 6.62 1.41 -2.78
N PHE A 141 7.78 1.69 -3.36
CA PHE A 141 8.20 1.18 -4.66
C PHE A 141 9.36 0.21 -4.48
N TYR A 142 9.24 -0.97 -5.06
CA TYR A 142 10.34 -1.89 -5.25
C TYR A 142 10.50 -2.18 -6.74
N ILE A 143 11.71 -1.97 -7.28
CA ILE A 143 11.98 -1.95 -8.71
C ILE A 143 12.97 -3.05 -9.06
N LEU A 144 12.56 -4.02 -9.88
CA LEU A 144 13.46 -5.03 -10.44
C LEU A 144 13.82 -4.69 -11.88
N ASN A 145 15.12 -4.55 -12.14
CA ASN A 145 15.63 -4.40 -13.51
C ASN A 145 15.58 -5.74 -14.27
N HIS A 146 15.70 -6.86 -13.56
CA HIS A 146 15.74 -8.21 -14.11
C HIS A 146 14.84 -9.16 -13.33
N ASP A 147 13.56 -9.11 -13.65
CA ASP A 147 12.57 -10.05 -13.10
C ASP A 147 12.56 -11.36 -13.91
N ASN A 148 13.05 -12.45 -13.29
CA ASN A 148 13.09 -13.77 -13.90
C ASN A 148 11.75 -14.52 -13.79
N ASP A 149 10.89 -14.10 -12.86
CA ASP A 149 9.62 -14.74 -12.54
C ASP A 149 8.42 -13.98 -13.14
N ARG A 150 8.68 -12.91 -13.91
CA ARG A 150 7.63 -12.14 -14.60
C ARG A 150 6.73 -13.02 -15.48
N ASP A 151 5.44 -12.78 -15.35
CA ASP A 151 4.43 -13.41 -16.19
C ASP A 151 4.20 -12.66 -17.50
N VAL A 152 4.66 -11.40 -17.60
CA VAL A 152 4.48 -10.54 -18.78
C VAL A 152 5.82 -10.18 -19.41
N HIS A 153 5.91 -10.36 -20.73
CA HIS A 153 7.02 -9.96 -21.56
C HIS A 153 6.60 -8.81 -22.49
N LEU A 154 7.12 -7.61 -22.25
CA LEU A 154 6.93 -6.46 -23.14
C LEU A 154 7.99 -6.47 -24.23
N GLU A 155 7.67 -5.97 -25.43
CA GLU A 155 8.62 -5.70 -26.51
C GLU A 155 9.57 -4.54 -26.12
N GLY A 156 10.54 -4.80 -25.24
CA GLY A 156 11.49 -3.82 -24.74
C GLY A 156 12.24 -4.29 -23.49
N GLN A 157 13.17 -3.47 -22.98
CA GLN A 157 13.78 -3.69 -21.67
C GLN A 157 12.81 -3.20 -20.59
N ALA A 158 11.83 -4.04 -20.24
CA ALA A 158 10.88 -3.72 -19.18
C ALA A 158 11.46 -4.00 -17.79
N LYS A 159 11.18 -3.07 -16.86
CA LYS A 159 11.37 -3.24 -15.42
C LYS A 159 10.05 -3.66 -14.79
N SER A 160 10.12 -4.31 -13.62
CA SER A 160 8.96 -4.61 -12.79
C SER A 160 8.92 -3.60 -11.64
N TYR A 161 7.83 -2.84 -11.53
CA TYR A 161 7.59 -1.91 -10.44
C TYR A 161 6.53 -2.50 -9.52
N PHE A 162 6.96 -3.03 -8.37
CA PHE A 162 6.08 -3.49 -7.30
C PHE A 162 5.71 -2.29 -6.43
N ILE A 163 4.42 -2.00 -6.33
CA ILE A 163 3.92 -0.80 -5.65
C ILE A 163 2.94 -1.26 -4.59
N SER A 164 3.38 -1.18 -3.33
CA SER A 164 2.61 -1.62 -2.17
C SER A 164 2.08 -0.43 -1.38
N THR A 165 1.00 -0.69 -0.65
CA THR A 165 0.35 0.24 0.30
C THR A 165 -0.18 -0.59 1.47
N ASP A 166 -0.75 0.06 2.48
CA ASP A 166 -1.61 -0.61 3.45
C ASP A 166 -2.66 -1.49 2.73
N TYR A 167 -2.85 -2.72 3.21
CA TYR A 167 -3.69 -3.77 2.59
C TYR A 167 -5.09 -3.27 2.22
N ASP A 168 -5.71 -2.47 3.10
CA ASP A 168 -7.06 -1.92 2.92
C ASP A 168 -7.16 -0.90 1.76
N HIS A 169 -6.05 -0.56 1.10
CA HIS A 169 -5.98 0.46 0.05
C HIS A 169 -5.54 -0.09 -1.30
N ILE A 170 -5.21 -1.38 -1.42
CA ILE A 170 -4.61 -1.91 -2.65
C ILE A 170 -5.57 -1.87 -3.85
N GLU A 171 -6.84 -2.21 -3.65
CA GLU A 171 -7.85 -2.18 -4.71
C GLU A 171 -8.10 -0.75 -5.21
N ARG A 172 -8.13 0.20 -4.28
CA ARG A 172 -8.28 1.63 -4.60
C ARG A 172 -7.06 2.14 -5.37
N LEU A 173 -5.86 1.80 -4.92
CA LEU A 173 -4.61 2.12 -5.61
C LEU A 173 -4.63 1.59 -7.04
N ALA A 174 -4.99 0.33 -7.22
CA ALA A 174 -5.07 -0.31 -8.53
C ALA A 174 -6.08 0.38 -9.46
N PHE A 175 -7.31 0.61 -8.98
CA PHE A 175 -8.35 1.27 -9.77
C PHE A 175 -7.94 2.69 -10.20
N GLU A 176 -7.47 3.51 -9.27
CA GLU A 176 -7.02 4.88 -9.55
C GLU A 176 -5.79 4.89 -10.48
N THR A 177 -4.91 3.89 -10.37
CA THR A 177 -3.75 3.72 -11.26
C THR A 177 -4.16 3.36 -12.69
N ILE A 178 -5.14 2.44 -12.86
CA ILE A 178 -5.66 2.08 -14.18
C ILE A 178 -6.26 3.29 -14.89
N GLU A 179 -7.06 4.09 -14.19
CA GLU A 179 -7.69 5.30 -14.73
C GLU A 179 -6.69 6.37 -15.18
N LYS A 180 -5.48 6.37 -14.62
CA LYS A 180 -4.41 7.30 -14.99
C LYS A 180 -3.56 6.80 -16.16
N ILE A 181 -3.39 5.48 -16.27
CA ILE A 181 -2.51 4.86 -17.26
C ILE A 181 -3.23 4.64 -18.58
N TYR A 182 -4.44 4.11 -18.55
CA TYR A 182 -5.10 3.56 -19.73
C TYR A 182 -6.26 4.42 -20.22
N SER A 183 -6.68 4.17 -21.45
CA SER A 183 -7.91 4.73 -22.03
C SER A 183 -8.89 3.60 -22.36
N TYR A 184 -10.18 3.84 -22.16
CA TYR A 184 -11.20 2.87 -22.55
C TYR A 184 -11.32 2.73 -24.08
N PRO A 185 -11.61 1.51 -24.60
CA PRO A 185 -11.83 0.26 -23.87
C PRO A 185 -10.54 -0.44 -23.40
N LEU A 186 -10.62 -1.20 -22.30
CA LEU A 186 -9.53 -1.97 -21.69
C LEU A 186 -9.73 -3.47 -21.92
N SER A 187 -8.62 -4.22 -21.92
CA SER A 187 -8.62 -5.69 -21.87
C SER A 187 -8.18 -6.16 -20.49
N ILE A 188 -9.02 -6.97 -19.84
CA ILE A 188 -8.72 -7.59 -18.55
C ILE A 188 -8.62 -9.09 -18.75
N TYR A 189 -7.53 -9.70 -18.28
CA TYR A 189 -7.36 -11.13 -18.21
C TYR A 189 -7.51 -11.62 -16.78
N VAL A 190 -8.32 -12.66 -16.57
CA VAL A 190 -8.51 -13.32 -15.28
C VAL A 190 -8.46 -14.83 -15.43
N GLU A 191 -8.18 -15.52 -14.32
CA GLU A 191 -8.21 -16.97 -14.25
C GLU A 191 -9.11 -17.45 -13.12
N THR A 192 -9.92 -18.46 -13.42
CA THR A 192 -10.90 -19.01 -12.50
C THR A 192 -10.65 -20.50 -12.24
N HIS A 193 -11.51 -21.13 -11.42
CA HIS A 193 -11.48 -22.58 -11.24
C HIS A 193 -12.11 -23.33 -12.43
N ASP A 194 -11.72 -24.59 -12.64
CA ASP A 194 -12.17 -25.41 -13.78
C ASP A 194 -13.69 -25.54 -13.86
N GLU A 195 -14.37 -25.66 -12.71
CA GLU A 195 -15.82 -25.77 -12.64
C GLU A 195 -16.58 -24.47 -12.95
N GLU A 196 -15.90 -23.32 -12.97
CA GLU A 196 -16.51 -22.00 -13.15
C GLU A 196 -16.59 -21.56 -14.62
N GLN A 197 -16.03 -22.35 -15.55
CA GLN A 197 -15.90 -21.93 -16.95
C GLN A 197 -17.24 -21.58 -17.62
N GLU A 198 -18.23 -22.47 -17.54
CA GLU A 198 -19.55 -22.23 -18.15
C GLU A 198 -20.28 -21.06 -17.49
N GLN A 199 -20.11 -20.90 -16.18
CA GLN A 199 -20.70 -19.81 -15.42
C GLN A 199 -20.10 -18.46 -15.84
N MET A 200 -18.76 -18.38 -15.92
CA MET A 200 -18.05 -17.17 -16.34
C MET A 200 -18.48 -16.71 -17.73
N GLN A 201 -18.54 -17.62 -18.71
CA GLN A 201 -18.98 -17.28 -20.08
C GLN A 201 -20.42 -16.78 -20.14
N LYS A 202 -21.28 -17.26 -19.23
CA LYS A 202 -22.69 -16.89 -19.20
C LYS A 202 -22.93 -15.58 -18.46
N GLU A 203 -22.33 -15.40 -17.29
CA GLU A 203 -22.53 -14.22 -16.42
C GLU A 203 -21.85 -12.98 -17.01
N TRP A 204 -20.69 -13.16 -17.65
CA TRP A 204 -19.88 -12.06 -18.19
C TRP A 204 -20.03 -11.86 -19.69
N ALA A 205 -21.06 -12.45 -20.31
CA ALA A 205 -21.32 -12.36 -21.75
C ALA A 205 -21.42 -10.91 -22.28
N ASN A 206 -21.86 -9.96 -21.44
CA ASN A 206 -21.98 -8.55 -21.81
C ASN A 206 -20.63 -7.83 -21.96
N TYR A 207 -19.54 -8.42 -21.44
CA TYR A 207 -18.18 -7.89 -21.48
C TYR A 207 -17.35 -8.50 -22.62
N ASP A 208 -18.01 -9.03 -23.66
CA ASP A 208 -17.37 -9.68 -24.81
C ASP A 208 -16.36 -10.78 -24.36
N VAL A 209 -16.74 -11.54 -23.33
CA VAL A 209 -15.88 -12.52 -22.66
C VAL A 209 -15.41 -13.61 -23.62
N GLU A 210 -14.09 -13.83 -23.66
CA GLU A 210 -13.46 -14.86 -24.48
C GLU A 210 -12.69 -15.84 -23.58
N TYR A 211 -13.08 -17.11 -23.63
CA TYR A 211 -12.32 -18.18 -22.99
C TYR A 211 -11.04 -18.49 -23.77
N ILE A 212 -9.95 -18.69 -23.04
CA ILE A 212 -8.68 -19.18 -23.55
C ILE A 212 -8.15 -20.29 -22.63
N ASP A 213 -7.66 -21.37 -23.24
CA ASP A 213 -6.85 -22.34 -22.52
C ASP A 213 -5.51 -21.69 -22.16
N SER A 214 -5.34 -21.35 -20.87
CA SER A 214 -4.14 -20.74 -20.32
C SER A 214 -2.90 -21.65 -20.43
N GLY A 215 -3.11 -22.96 -20.68
CA GLY A 215 -2.10 -24.00 -20.59
C GLY A 215 -1.68 -24.33 -19.16
N GLN A 216 -2.13 -23.57 -18.15
CA GLN A 216 -1.86 -23.86 -16.75
C GLN A 216 -2.76 -25.00 -16.28
N ARG A 217 -2.16 -25.91 -15.51
CA ARG A 217 -2.83 -27.04 -14.85
C ARG A 217 -2.37 -27.10 -13.40
N VAL A 218 -3.29 -27.22 -12.46
CA VAL A 218 -3.01 -27.31 -11.02
C VAL A 218 -3.34 -28.70 -10.51
N PHE A 219 -2.55 -29.17 -9.54
CA PHE A 219 -2.77 -30.49 -8.95
C PHE A 219 -3.83 -30.40 -7.86
N THR A 220 -5.00 -30.99 -8.13
CA THR A 220 -6.20 -30.83 -7.30
C THR A 220 -6.61 -32.15 -6.68
N LEU A 221 -7.09 -32.09 -5.44
CA LEU A 221 -7.66 -33.23 -4.73
C LEU A 221 -9.19 -33.10 -4.69
N SER A 222 -9.88 -34.12 -5.18
CA SER A 222 -11.33 -34.27 -5.00
C SER A 222 -11.66 -35.50 -4.16
N SER A 223 -12.93 -35.64 -3.81
CA SER A 223 -13.47 -36.87 -3.21
C SER A 223 -13.27 -38.13 -4.08
N LYS A 224 -12.95 -37.97 -5.37
CA LYS A 224 -12.68 -39.06 -6.33
C LYS A 224 -11.18 -39.35 -6.53
N GLY A 225 -10.31 -38.61 -5.84
CA GLY A 225 -8.86 -38.74 -5.94
C GLY A 225 -8.18 -37.48 -6.52
N MET A 226 -6.88 -37.63 -6.80
CA MET A 226 -6.03 -36.56 -7.32
C MET A 226 -6.12 -36.49 -8.84
N TYR A 227 -6.17 -35.28 -9.38
CA TYR A 227 -6.20 -35.02 -10.81
C TYR A 227 -5.53 -33.67 -11.12
N TYR A 228 -5.24 -33.44 -12.39
CA TYR A 228 -4.80 -32.13 -12.87
C TYR A 228 -6.02 -31.37 -13.36
N ALA A 229 -6.40 -30.31 -12.64
CA ALA A 229 -7.47 -29.41 -13.04
C ALA A 229 -6.93 -28.35 -14.00
N GLU A 230 -7.78 -27.91 -14.92
CA GLU A 230 -7.49 -26.75 -15.75
C GLU A 230 -7.66 -25.46 -14.95
N VAL A 231 -6.83 -24.45 -15.25
CA VAL A 231 -7.07 -23.09 -14.79
C VAL A 231 -7.58 -22.30 -15.99
N PRO A 232 -8.90 -22.24 -16.23
CA PRO A 232 -9.46 -21.55 -17.39
C PRO A 232 -9.16 -20.04 -17.32
N GLY A 233 -8.67 -19.50 -18.43
CA GLY A 233 -8.39 -18.07 -18.59
C GLY A 233 -9.49 -17.37 -19.39
N PHE A 234 -9.73 -16.10 -19.08
CA PHE A 234 -10.73 -15.29 -19.76
C PHE A 234 -10.20 -13.91 -20.05
N PHE A 235 -10.46 -13.42 -21.26
CA PHE A 235 -10.35 -12.00 -21.57
C PHE A 235 -11.73 -11.34 -21.52
N LEU A 236 -11.82 -10.21 -20.83
CA LEU A 236 -12.98 -9.33 -20.78
C LEU A 236 -12.62 -7.99 -21.43
N THR A 237 -13.60 -7.38 -22.09
CA THR A 237 -13.51 -6.02 -22.63
C THR A 237 -14.32 -5.07 -21.75
N VAL A 238 -13.67 -4.07 -21.18
CA VAL A 238 -14.28 -3.05 -20.32
C VAL A 238 -14.35 -1.74 -21.07
N LYS A 239 -15.54 -1.15 -21.20
CA LYS A 239 -15.79 -0.01 -22.10
C LYS A 239 -15.77 1.34 -21.39
N ASN A 240 -15.84 1.38 -20.06
CA ASN A 240 -15.89 2.60 -19.25
C ASN A 240 -15.61 2.32 -17.76
N ALA A 241 -15.56 3.38 -16.96
CA ALA A 241 -15.29 3.33 -15.52
C ALA A 241 -16.34 2.61 -14.68
N GLU A 242 -17.62 2.66 -15.07
CA GLU A 242 -18.69 1.93 -14.34
C GLU A 242 -18.54 0.42 -14.52
N GLU A 243 -18.22 -0.01 -15.74
CA GLU A 243 -17.89 -1.39 -16.06
C GLU A 243 -16.60 -1.85 -15.35
N LEU A 244 -15.55 -1.00 -15.32
CA LEU A 244 -14.30 -1.32 -14.60
C LEU A 244 -14.59 -1.55 -13.12
N LYS A 245 -15.39 -0.67 -12.52
CA LYS A 245 -15.77 -0.77 -11.11
C LYS A 245 -16.50 -2.09 -10.84
N THR A 246 -17.43 -2.47 -11.71
CA THR A 246 -18.19 -3.72 -11.56
C THR A 246 -17.26 -4.94 -11.66
N VAL A 247 -16.34 -4.95 -12.62
CA VAL A 247 -15.33 -6.03 -12.75
C VAL A 247 -14.42 -6.09 -11.52
N PHE A 248 -13.99 -4.94 -10.98
CA PHE A 248 -13.21 -4.92 -9.75
C PHE A 248 -14.00 -5.47 -8.56
N GLU A 249 -15.21 -4.99 -8.31
CA GLU A 249 -16.04 -5.42 -7.17
C GLU A 249 -16.35 -6.92 -7.20
N GLU A 250 -16.51 -7.52 -8.39
CA GLU A 250 -16.92 -8.91 -8.52
C GLU A 250 -15.79 -9.88 -8.83
N LEU A 251 -14.70 -9.47 -9.49
CA LEU A 251 -13.64 -10.38 -9.95
C LEU A 251 -12.26 -10.14 -9.34
N ILE A 252 -12.04 -9.04 -8.59
CA ILE A 252 -10.70 -8.78 -8.01
C ILE A 252 -10.28 -9.88 -7.03
N TYR A 253 -11.23 -10.57 -6.39
CA TYR A 253 -10.96 -11.71 -5.53
C TYR A 253 -10.10 -12.80 -6.21
N LEU A 254 -10.16 -12.91 -7.55
CA LEU A 254 -9.35 -13.86 -8.32
C LEU A 254 -7.86 -13.51 -8.29
N ALA A 255 -7.51 -12.22 -8.17
CA ALA A 255 -6.13 -11.79 -7.93
C ALA A 255 -5.62 -12.34 -6.59
N TYR A 256 -6.47 -12.36 -5.55
CA TYR A 256 -6.12 -12.89 -4.23
C TYR A 256 -6.05 -14.42 -4.17
N GLN A 257 -6.67 -15.13 -5.12
CA GLN A 257 -6.77 -16.60 -5.07
C GLN A 257 -5.82 -17.31 -6.04
N ASN A 258 -5.61 -16.71 -7.22
CA ASN A 258 -4.92 -17.35 -8.33
C ASN A 258 -3.78 -16.46 -8.89
N ASP A 259 -3.42 -15.39 -8.18
CA ASP A 259 -2.37 -14.42 -8.55
C ASP A 259 -2.52 -13.88 -9.98
N THR A 260 -3.74 -13.84 -10.50
CA THR A 260 -3.97 -13.56 -11.93
C THR A 260 -5.16 -12.64 -12.15
N PHE A 261 -4.84 -11.36 -12.28
CA PHE A 261 -5.70 -10.30 -12.78
C PHE A 261 -4.80 -9.31 -13.53
N ILE A 262 -4.88 -9.30 -14.86
CA ILE A 262 -3.97 -8.51 -15.70
C ILE A 262 -4.78 -7.49 -16.48
N VAL A 263 -4.37 -6.22 -16.41
CA VAL A 263 -5.00 -5.10 -17.11
C VAL A 263 -4.03 -4.56 -18.17
N SER A 264 -4.55 -4.40 -19.38
CA SER A 264 -3.80 -3.96 -20.56
C SER A 264 -4.68 -3.12 -21.48
N GLN A 265 -4.06 -2.31 -22.35
CA GLN A 265 -4.77 -1.48 -23.32
C GLN A 265 -5.40 -2.33 -24.42
N ARG A 266 -4.76 -3.44 -24.78
CA ARG A 266 -5.12 -4.37 -25.84
C ARG A 266 -4.96 -5.79 -25.32
N LYS A 267 -5.69 -6.70 -25.95
CA LYS A 267 -5.63 -8.12 -25.63
C LYS A 267 -4.19 -8.65 -25.78
N LEU A 268 -3.67 -9.22 -24.69
CA LEU A 268 -2.33 -9.80 -24.64
C LEU A 268 -2.27 -11.12 -25.41
N ASN A 269 -1.10 -11.42 -25.98
CA ASN A 269 -0.88 -12.67 -26.70
C ASN A 269 -0.27 -13.71 -25.76
N ILE A 270 -0.95 -14.84 -25.54
CA ILE A 270 -0.52 -15.84 -24.56
C ILE A 270 0.36 -16.89 -25.25
N GLN A 271 1.60 -17.03 -24.80
CA GLN A 271 2.41 -18.19 -25.15
C GLN A 271 2.25 -19.26 -24.07
N THR A 272 1.58 -20.35 -24.43
CA THR A 272 1.40 -21.51 -23.55
C THR A 272 2.63 -22.42 -23.58
N GLY A 273 3.03 -22.96 -22.43
CA GLY A 273 4.27 -23.70 -22.24
C GLY A 273 4.41 -24.25 -20.81
N ARG A 274 5.64 -24.50 -20.35
CA ARG A 274 5.88 -24.94 -18.96
C ARG A 274 5.53 -23.83 -17.95
N ASN A 275 5.77 -22.59 -18.35
CA ASN A 275 5.26 -21.37 -17.71
C ASN A 275 4.49 -20.61 -18.80
N ARG A 276 3.34 -20.02 -18.46
CA ARG A 276 2.65 -19.08 -19.37
C ARG A 276 3.45 -17.79 -19.43
N ILE A 277 3.48 -17.15 -20.59
CA ILE A 277 4.04 -15.80 -20.73
C ILE A 277 3.07 -14.98 -21.58
N PHE A 278 2.61 -13.87 -21.04
CA PHE A 278 1.85 -12.87 -21.78
C PHE A 278 2.80 -11.99 -22.55
N LYS A 279 2.58 -11.83 -23.85
CA LYS A 279 3.38 -10.93 -24.70
C LYS A 279 2.56 -9.69 -25.03
N SER A 280 3.23 -8.55 -24.94
CA SER A 280 2.64 -7.25 -25.28
C SER A 280 3.64 -6.38 -26.03
N ASP A 281 3.14 -5.57 -26.98
CA ASP A 281 3.85 -4.44 -27.58
C ASP A 281 3.57 -3.12 -26.86
N GLU A 282 2.85 -3.16 -25.74
CA GLU A 282 2.51 -2.00 -24.92
C GLU A 282 3.68 -1.58 -24.01
N ASP A 283 3.70 -0.30 -23.65
CA ASP A 283 4.72 0.26 -22.75
C ASP A 283 4.49 -0.09 -21.28
N ILE A 284 3.27 -0.53 -20.93
CA ILE A 284 2.88 -0.81 -19.56
C ILE A 284 1.77 -1.86 -19.51
N VAL A 285 1.90 -2.81 -18.60
CA VAL A 285 0.88 -3.80 -18.25
C VAL A 285 0.80 -3.85 -16.73
N LEU A 286 -0.41 -3.83 -16.19
CA LEU A 286 -0.66 -3.88 -14.75
C LEU A 286 -1.10 -5.29 -14.35
N THR A 287 -0.53 -5.82 -13.27
CA THR A 287 -1.06 -7.00 -12.59
C THR A 287 -0.93 -6.86 -11.08
N PHE A 288 -1.14 -7.94 -10.34
CA PHE A 288 -1.04 -7.99 -8.90
C PHE A 288 0.04 -8.99 -8.50
N ASP A 289 0.70 -8.70 -7.38
CA ASP A 289 1.60 -9.64 -6.71
C ASP A 289 0.78 -10.66 -5.90
N HIS A 290 1.46 -11.65 -5.32
CA HIS A 290 0.84 -12.73 -4.56
C HIS A 290 -0.13 -12.22 -3.49
N ASP A 291 -1.32 -12.83 -3.42
CA ASP A 291 -2.44 -12.42 -2.57
C ASP A 291 -2.87 -10.94 -2.76
N ALA A 292 -2.58 -10.34 -3.92
CA ALA A 292 -2.80 -8.92 -4.22
C ALA A 292 -2.26 -7.97 -3.13
N GLN A 293 -1.08 -8.25 -2.58
CA GLN A 293 -0.44 -7.37 -1.58
C GLN A 293 0.20 -6.12 -2.19
N SER A 294 0.53 -6.17 -3.48
CA SER A 294 1.01 -5.04 -4.26
C SER A 294 0.46 -5.08 -5.68
N ILE A 295 0.46 -3.93 -6.36
CA ILE A 295 0.29 -3.92 -7.81
C ILE A 295 1.67 -4.02 -8.46
N ILE A 296 1.74 -4.72 -9.58
CA ILE A 296 2.95 -4.82 -10.40
C ILE A 296 2.69 -4.08 -11.70
N LEU A 297 3.50 -3.06 -11.98
CA LEU A 297 3.59 -2.47 -13.31
C LEU A 297 4.80 -3.07 -14.01
N TYR A 298 4.56 -3.92 -15.00
CA TYR A 298 5.61 -4.22 -15.98
C TYR A 298 5.67 -3.06 -16.95
N SER A 299 6.80 -2.38 -17.07
CA SER A 299 6.88 -1.19 -17.93
C SER A 299 8.24 -0.94 -18.56
N SER A 300 8.23 -0.44 -19.81
CA SER A 300 9.38 0.11 -20.53
C SER A 300 9.63 1.60 -20.23
N LEU A 301 8.75 2.24 -19.45
CA LEU A 301 8.80 3.67 -19.15
C LEU A 301 9.87 3.98 -18.10
N GLU A 302 10.39 5.20 -18.12
CA GLU A 302 11.32 5.68 -17.10
C GLU A 302 10.61 5.91 -15.75
N LEU A 303 11.36 5.78 -14.65
CA LEU A 303 10.82 5.93 -13.29
C LEU A 303 10.09 7.27 -13.08
N GLU A 304 10.58 8.37 -13.65
CA GLU A 304 9.91 9.69 -13.55
C GLU A 304 8.51 9.67 -14.15
N GLN A 305 8.32 8.95 -15.26
CA GLN A 305 7.00 8.81 -15.87
C GLN A 305 6.11 7.91 -15.02
N ILE A 306 6.64 6.82 -14.46
CA ILE A 306 5.89 5.98 -13.53
C ILE A 306 5.42 6.79 -12.31
N LYS A 307 6.32 7.55 -11.67
CA LYS A 307 5.98 8.40 -10.52
C LYS A 307 4.89 9.42 -10.84
N SER A 308 4.79 9.89 -12.08
CA SER A 308 3.74 10.84 -12.49
C SER A 308 2.32 10.28 -12.35
N TYR A 309 2.14 8.95 -12.34
CA TYR A 309 0.85 8.32 -12.06
C TYR A 309 0.51 8.33 -10.55
N PHE A 310 1.51 8.55 -9.69
CA PHE A 310 1.37 8.45 -8.23
C PHE A 310 1.45 9.80 -7.50
N THR A 311 1.24 10.92 -8.19
CA THR A 311 1.34 12.28 -7.59
C THR A 311 0.32 12.57 -6.48
N ASP A 312 -0.77 11.78 -6.41
CA ASP A 312 -1.80 11.91 -5.37
C ASP A 312 -1.47 11.06 -4.12
N TYR A 313 -0.38 10.29 -4.17
CA TYR A 313 0.07 9.42 -3.09
C TYR A 313 1.33 9.97 -2.44
N MET A 314 1.57 9.56 -1.19
CA MET A 314 2.78 9.89 -0.46
C MET A 314 3.80 8.76 -0.65
N ILE A 315 4.72 8.92 -1.60
CA ILE A 315 5.82 7.97 -1.83
C ILE A 315 6.78 8.05 -0.64
N LEU A 316 6.98 6.95 0.07
CA LEU A 316 7.87 6.89 1.23
C LEU A 316 9.25 6.30 0.91
N HIS A 317 9.27 5.24 0.12
CA HIS A 317 10.50 4.55 -0.24
C HIS A 317 10.48 4.15 -1.71
N ILE A 318 11.65 4.25 -2.34
CA ILE A 318 11.93 3.63 -3.62
C ILE A 318 13.17 2.77 -3.43
N GLN A 319 13.09 1.49 -3.77
CA GLN A 319 14.22 0.57 -3.66
C GLN A 319 14.42 -0.16 -4.98
N HIS A 320 15.67 -0.27 -5.42
CA HIS A 320 16.02 -1.15 -6.53
C HIS A 320 16.50 -2.51 -5.99
N GLY A 321 15.96 -3.57 -6.57
CA GLY A 321 16.47 -4.93 -6.40
C GLY A 321 17.33 -5.36 -7.57
N ASP A 322 18.23 -6.30 -7.27
CA ASP A 322 19.13 -6.94 -8.24
C ASP A 322 18.43 -7.99 -9.11
#